data_AF-A0A3D3KPN1-F1
#
_entry.id   AF-A0A3D3KPN1-F1
#
_cell.length_a   1.000
_cell.length_b   1.000
_cell.length_c   1.000
_cell.angle_alpha   90.00
_cell.angle_beta   90.00
_cell.angle_gamma   90.00
#
_symmetry.space_group_name_H-M   'P 1'
#
loop_
_entity.id
_entity.type
_entity.pdbx_description
1 polymer ?
#
loop_
_entity_poly.entity_id
_entity_poly.type
_entity_poly.pdbx_seq_one_letter_code
_entity_poly.pdbx_strand_id
1 'polypeptide(L)'
;MGGHGEAGYWIDVRRRTSLPGLYAAGDVAGGAPKKYASGSWVEGRIAARTALEEMGSVETPDIDADIVEREKERVTAPLKRDTGIRPQDMEERLQKLMDEYAGGLSTRYELNEERLLIARDLLPGLRSHADLLTAGGYHELVSA
;
A
#
# COMPACT_ATOMS: atom_id res chain seq x y z
N MET A 1 -6.16 -5.82 6.40
CA MET A 1 -7.05 -6.91 5.91
C MET A 1 -6.36 -8.28 5.91
N GLY A 2 -5.05 -8.49 5.73
CA GLY A 2 -4.51 -9.86 5.57
C GLY A 2 -4.49 -10.77 6.81
N GLY A 3 -4.56 -10.25 8.03
CA GLY A 3 -4.73 -11.06 9.25
C GLY A 3 -6.18 -11.53 9.47
N HIS A 4 -7.14 -10.81 8.90
CA HIS A 4 -8.59 -10.99 9.07
C HIS A 4 -9.33 -11.41 7.78
N GLY A 5 -8.68 -11.26 6.64
CA GLY A 5 -9.17 -11.47 5.29
C GLY A 5 -8.05 -11.96 4.37
N GLU A 6 -8.35 -12.17 3.10
CA GLU A 6 -7.50 -12.96 2.19
C GLU A 6 -6.60 -12.13 1.28
N ALA A 7 -6.78 -10.81 1.24
CA ALA A 7 -6.00 -9.92 0.38
C ALA A 7 -4.58 -9.68 0.93
N GLY A 8 -3.60 -9.61 0.02
CA GLY A 8 -2.20 -9.30 0.33
C GLY A 8 -1.27 -9.79 -0.78
N TYR A 9 0.04 -9.75 -0.51
CA TYR A 9 1.05 -10.30 -1.40
C TYR A 9 0.92 -11.83 -1.47
N TRP A 10 1.18 -12.37 -2.66
CA TRP A 10 1.38 -13.81 -2.83
C TRP A 10 2.66 -14.23 -2.11
N ILE A 11 2.55 -15.24 -1.24
CA ILE A 11 3.68 -15.76 -0.46
C ILE A 11 3.79 -17.27 -0.52
N ASP A 12 5.01 -17.77 -0.38
CA ASP A 12 5.26 -19.19 -0.16
C ASP A 12 5.11 -19.59 1.33
N VAL A 13 5.25 -20.89 1.63
CA VAL A 13 5.16 -21.41 3.00
C VAL A 13 6.24 -20.85 3.95
N ARG A 14 7.30 -20.26 3.40
CA ARG A 14 8.42 -19.65 4.12
C ARG A 14 8.33 -18.11 4.17
N ARG A 15 7.22 -17.54 3.71
CA ARG A 15 6.88 -16.11 3.70
C ARG A 15 7.70 -15.27 2.71
N ARG A 16 8.24 -15.92 1.67
CA ARG A 16 8.87 -15.21 0.54
C ARG A 16 7.81 -14.67 -0.38
N THR A 17 8.02 -13.46 -0.88
CA THR A 17 7.23 -12.94 -2.02
C THR A 17 7.79 -13.46 -3.34
N SER A 18 7.22 -13.05 -4.47
CA SER A 18 7.80 -13.28 -5.79
C SER A 18 9.06 -12.47 -6.07
N LEU A 19 9.38 -11.47 -5.23
CA LEU A 19 10.61 -10.69 -5.30
C LEU A 19 11.66 -11.29 -4.35
N PRO A 20 12.83 -11.74 -4.86
CA PRO A 20 13.91 -12.25 -4.02
C PRO A 20 14.34 -11.22 -2.96
N GLY A 21 14.57 -11.67 -1.73
CA GLY A 21 14.94 -10.80 -0.61
C GLY A 21 13.78 -10.01 0.03
N LEU A 22 12.58 -10.03 -0.55
CA LEU A 22 11.39 -9.41 0.02
C LEU A 22 10.46 -10.47 0.63
N TYR A 23 10.16 -10.30 1.92
CA TYR A 23 9.31 -11.18 2.70
C TYR A 23 8.07 -10.44 3.20
N ALA A 24 6.95 -11.14 3.33
CA ALA A 24 5.69 -10.58 3.79
C ALA A 24 5.08 -11.43 4.90
N ALA A 25 4.59 -10.78 5.96
CA ALA A 25 4.01 -11.43 7.12
C ALA A 25 2.85 -10.61 7.70
N GLY A 26 1.93 -11.27 8.40
CA GLY A 26 0.79 -10.60 9.03
C GLY A 26 -0.17 -10.03 7.99
N ASP A 27 -0.57 -8.77 8.14
CA ASP A 27 -1.64 -8.17 7.34
C ASP A 27 -1.33 -7.99 5.84
N VAL A 28 -0.06 -8.06 5.46
CA VAL A 28 0.37 -7.98 4.07
C VAL A 28 0.53 -9.34 3.39
N ALA A 29 0.52 -10.43 4.16
CA ALA A 29 0.60 -11.80 3.62
C ALA A 29 -0.80 -12.28 3.21
N GLY A 30 -1.06 -12.33 1.89
CA GLY A 30 -2.33 -12.74 1.31
C GLY A 30 -2.52 -14.26 1.30
N GLY A 31 -3.75 -14.72 1.05
CA GLY A 31 -4.11 -16.13 0.93
C GLY A 31 -4.03 -16.96 2.22
N ALA A 32 -3.66 -16.35 3.35
CA ALA A 32 -3.54 -17.00 4.65
C ALA A 32 -4.33 -16.22 5.72
N PRO A 33 -5.68 -16.25 5.70
CA PRO A 33 -6.52 -15.48 6.62
C PRO A 33 -6.54 -16.10 8.03
N LYS A 34 -7.26 -15.44 8.97
CA LYS A 34 -7.53 -15.91 10.34
C LYS A 34 -6.26 -16.11 11.19
N LYS A 35 -5.25 -15.28 10.94
CA LYS A 35 -4.00 -15.28 11.70
C LYS A 35 -4.14 -14.54 13.02
N TYR A 36 -4.94 -13.48 13.04
CA TYR A 36 -5.09 -12.59 14.19
C TYR A 36 -3.72 -12.11 14.72
N ALA A 37 -3.66 -11.61 15.96
CA ALA A 37 -2.42 -11.10 16.54
C ALA A 37 -1.35 -12.19 16.69
N SER A 38 -1.71 -13.35 17.25
CA SER A 38 -0.75 -14.43 17.55
C SER A 38 -0.19 -15.09 16.30
N GLY A 39 -1.03 -15.38 15.30
CA GLY A 39 -0.59 -15.92 14.02
C GLY A 39 0.27 -14.94 13.25
N SER A 40 -0.08 -13.65 13.24
CA SER A 40 0.75 -12.60 12.60
C SER A 40 2.13 -12.49 13.24
N TRP A 41 2.20 -12.60 14.57
CA TRP A 41 3.48 -12.65 15.30
C TRP A 41 4.33 -13.85 14.89
N VAL A 42 3.72 -15.04 14.81
CA VAL A 42 4.42 -16.26 14.39
C VAL A 42 4.86 -16.19 12.93
N GLU A 43 4.06 -15.63 12.03
CA GLU A 43 4.47 -15.38 10.64
C GLU A 43 5.68 -14.45 10.56
N GLY A 44 5.70 -13.38 11.35
CA GLY A 44 6.85 -12.48 11.43
C GLY A 44 8.12 -13.23 11.84
N ARG A 45 8.02 -14.14 12.81
CA ARG A 45 9.15 -15.01 13.20
C ARG A 45 9.59 -15.95 12.08
N ILE A 46 8.66 -16.53 11.32
CA ILE A 46 8.98 -17.41 10.19
C ILE A 46 9.70 -16.60 9.09
N ALA A 47 9.17 -15.43 8.72
CA ALA A 47 9.76 -14.54 7.73
C ALA A 47 11.15 -14.09 8.14
N ALA A 48 11.33 -13.64 9.40
CA ALA A 48 12.62 -13.20 9.91
C ALA A 48 13.67 -14.31 9.90
N ARG A 49 13.30 -15.53 10.31
CA ARG A 49 14.22 -16.69 10.26
C ARG A 49 14.62 -17.02 8.83
N THR A 50 13.66 -17.03 7.90
CA THR A 50 13.97 -17.26 6.47
C THR A 50 14.89 -16.18 5.93
N ALA A 51 14.63 -14.90 6.22
CA ALA A 51 15.47 -13.80 5.78
C ALA A 51 16.92 -13.93 6.30
N LEU A 52 17.10 -14.33 7.56
CA LEU A 52 18.43 -14.57 8.15
C LEU A 52 19.17 -15.74 7.51
N GLU A 53 18.46 -16.84 7.21
CA GLU A 53 19.04 -18.00 6.52
C GLU A 53 19.50 -17.66 5.10
N GLU A 54 18.82 -16.71 4.45
CA GLU A 54 19.04 -16.37 3.04
C GLU A 54 19.86 -15.11 2.81
N MET A 55 20.19 -14.37 3.87
CA MET A 55 20.86 -13.07 3.82
C MET A 55 22.18 -13.09 3.01
N GLY A 56 22.91 -14.20 3.02
CA GLY A 56 24.14 -14.35 2.23
C GLY A 56 23.94 -14.87 0.81
N SER A 57 22.73 -15.29 0.45
CA SER A 57 22.38 -15.83 -0.87
C SER A 57 21.61 -14.85 -1.75
N VAL A 58 21.11 -13.77 -1.15
CA VAL A 58 20.40 -12.71 -1.87
C VAL A 58 21.39 -11.60 -2.19
N GLU A 59 21.57 -11.30 -3.47
CA GLU A 59 22.38 -10.17 -3.90
C GLU A 59 21.73 -8.87 -3.42
N THR A 60 22.53 -8.03 -2.75
CA THR A 60 22.08 -6.68 -2.42
C THR A 60 22.17 -5.83 -3.68
N PRO A 61 21.05 -5.25 -4.16
CA PRO A 61 21.10 -4.41 -5.35
C PRO A 61 21.97 -3.19 -5.08
N ASP A 62 22.80 -2.83 -6.04
CA ASP A 62 23.47 -1.53 -6.05
C ASP A 62 22.42 -0.47 -6.39
N ILE A 63 22.16 0.45 -5.45
CA ILE A 63 21.10 1.44 -5.60
C ILE A 63 21.72 2.74 -6.08
N ASP A 64 21.32 3.17 -7.27
CA ASP A 64 21.72 4.45 -7.85
C ASP A 64 21.32 5.63 -6.94
N ALA A 65 22.31 6.45 -6.58
CA ALA A 65 22.13 7.62 -5.73
C ALA A 65 21.15 8.64 -6.33
N ASP A 66 21.07 8.74 -7.66
CA ASP A 66 20.16 9.66 -8.35
C ASP A 66 18.69 9.22 -8.19
N ILE A 67 18.45 7.90 -8.09
CA ILE A 67 17.12 7.37 -7.77
C ILE A 67 16.74 7.77 -6.35
N VAL A 68 17.65 7.61 -5.39
CA VAL A 68 17.42 7.96 -3.99
C VAL A 68 17.11 9.45 -3.84
N GLU A 69 17.86 10.32 -4.51
CA GLU A 69 17.66 11.76 -4.40
C GLU A 69 16.34 12.19 -5.04
N ARG A 70 16.00 11.65 -6.22
CA ARG A 70 14.69 11.90 -6.85
C ARG A 70 13.52 11.45 -5.98
N GLU A 71 13.63 10.29 -5.32
CA GLU A 71 12.58 9.82 -4.41
C GLU A 71 12.45 10.69 -3.15
N LYS A 72 13.56 11.18 -2.59
CA LYS A 72 13.50 12.16 -1.49
C LYS A 72 12.83 13.45 -1.92
N GLU A 73 13.16 13.97 -3.11
CA GLU A 73 12.50 15.15 -3.67
C GLU A 73 11.00 14.90 -3.87
N ARG A 74 10.62 13.76 -4.45
CA ARG A 74 9.22 13.38 -4.67
C ARG A 74 8.44 13.30 -3.36
N VAL A 75 8.97 12.60 -2.36
CA VAL A 75 8.32 12.42 -1.05
C VAL A 75 8.23 13.74 -0.28
N THR A 76 9.21 14.63 -0.40
CA THR A 76 9.21 15.93 0.31
C THR A 76 8.55 17.08 -0.47
N ALA A 77 8.20 16.88 -1.74
CA ALA A 77 7.58 17.90 -2.58
C ALA A 77 6.31 18.54 -1.98
N PRO A 78 5.40 17.80 -1.29
CA PRO A 78 4.21 18.41 -0.70
C PRO A 78 4.50 19.51 0.33
N LEU A 79 5.64 19.45 1.03
CA LEU A 79 6.05 20.50 1.99
C LEU A 79 6.47 21.81 1.32
N LYS A 80 6.80 21.76 0.03
CA LYS A 80 7.33 22.92 -0.73
C LYS A 80 6.24 23.64 -1.54
N ARG A 81 4.99 23.16 -1.49
CA ARG A 81 3.87 23.70 -2.28
C ARG A 81 3.01 24.61 -1.41
N ASP A 82 2.79 25.85 -1.87
CA ASP A 82 1.92 26.81 -1.17
C ASP A 82 0.43 26.56 -1.43
N THR A 83 0.10 25.91 -2.54
CA THR A 83 -1.28 25.65 -2.99
C THR A 83 -1.42 24.24 -3.54
N GLY A 84 -2.57 23.61 -3.32
CA GLY A 84 -2.84 22.27 -3.82
C GLY A 84 -3.99 21.61 -3.07
N ILE A 85 -3.97 20.28 -3.02
CA ILE A 85 -5.00 19.46 -2.39
C ILE A 85 -4.48 18.98 -1.04
N ARG A 86 -5.29 19.09 0.02
CA ARG A 86 -4.91 18.55 1.32
C ARG A 86 -5.09 17.04 1.30
N PRO A 87 -4.27 16.26 2.04
CA PRO A 87 -4.37 14.81 2.06
C PRO A 87 -5.75 14.30 2.46
N GLN A 88 -6.38 14.96 3.44
CA GLN A 88 -7.75 14.64 3.85
C GLN A 88 -8.76 14.81 2.70
N ASP A 89 -8.66 15.90 1.93
CA ASP A 89 -9.57 16.13 0.80
C ASP A 89 -9.37 15.06 -0.30
N MET A 90 -8.15 14.56 -0.47
CA MET A 90 -7.85 13.44 -1.37
C MET A 90 -8.41 12.12 -0.86
N GLU A 91 -8.25 11.85 0.43
CA GLU A 91 -8.77 10.66 1.10
C GLU A 91 -10.30 10.60 0.99
N GLU A 92 -11.00 11.70 1.29
CA GLU A 92 -12.46 11.78 1.18
C GLU A 92 -12.95 11.51 -0.25
N ARG A 93 -12.21 12.00 -1.26
CA ARG A 93 -12.50 11.71 -2.68
C ARG A 93 -12.32 10.22 -3.01
N LEU A 94 -11.24 9.60 -2.53
CA LEU A 94 -11.02 8.17 -2.71
C LEU A 94 -12.13 7.36 -2.03
N GLN A 95 -12.43 7.66 -0.77
CA GLN A 95 -13.46 6.99 0.01
C GLN A 95 -14.82 7.08 -0.68
N LYS A 96 -15.21 8.26 -1.18
CA LYS A 96 -16.47 8.44 -1.91
C LYS A 96 -16.52 7.61 -3.20
N LEU A 97 -15.44 7.62 -4.00
CA LEU A 97 -15.34 6.82 -5.22
C LEU A 97 -15.50 5.33 -4.90
N MET A 98 -14.77 4.84 -3.90
CA MET A 98 -14.85 3.44 -3.50
C MET A 98 -16.23 3.08 -2.92
N ASP A 99 -16.84 3.99 -2.16
CA ASP A 99 -18.14 3.76 -1.54
C ASP A 99 -19.26 3.63 -2.59
N GLU A 100 -19.32 4.55 -3.54
CA GLU A 100 -20.37 4.61 -4.57
C GLU A 100 -20.20 3.55 -5.67
N TYR A 101 -18.96 3.19 -6.01
CA TYR A 101 -18.67 2.40 -7.22
C TYR A 101 -17.97 1.06 -6.97
N ALA A 102 -17.41 0.82 -5.78
CA ALA A 102 -16.65 -0.40 -5.45
C ALA A 102 -17.22 -1.18 -4.26
N GLY A 103 -18.55 -1.14 -4.08
CA GLY A 103 -19.26 -1.97 -3.11
C GLY A 103 -19.19 -1.44 -1.69
N GLY A 104 -19.37 -0.13 -1.52
CA GLY A 104 -19.43 0.49 -0.22
C GLY A 104 -20.75 0.33 0.52
N LEU A 105 -20.84 1.04 1.65
CA LEU A 105 -22.03 1.04 2.49
C LEU A 105 -23.22 1.68 1.77
N SER A 106 -23.01 2.75 1.00
CA SER A 106 -24.10 3.43 0.27
C SER A 106 -24.77 2.54 -0.78
N THR A 107 -24.03 1.56 -1.32
CA THR A 107 -24.55 0.56 -2.25
C THR A 107 -24.95 -0.76 -1.56
N ARG A 108 -24.98 -0.80 -0.21
CA ARG A 108 -25.25 -2.02 0.58
C ARG A 108 -24.31 -3.18 0.24
N TYR A 109 -23.06 -2.87 -0.08
CA TYR A 109 -22.03 -3.81 -0.51
C TYR A 109 -22.35 -4.54 -1.83
N GLU A 110 -23.31 -4.03 -2.62
CA GLU A 110 -23.60 -4.57 -3.94
C GLU A 110 -22.54 -4.14 -4.97
N LEU A 111 -22.14 -5.10 -5.80
CA LEU A 111 -21.17 -4.93 -6.88
C LEU A 111 -21.81 -5.26 -8.22
N ASN A 112 -21.45 -4.49 -9.25
CA ASN A 112 -21.73 -4.84 -10.64
C ASN A 112 -20.59 -4.35 -11.54
N GLU A 113 -20.52 -4.92 -12.74
CA GLU A 113 -19.45 -4.63 -13.69
C GLU A 113 -19.41 -3.15 -14.09
N GLU A 114 -20.54 -2.55 -14.43
CA GLU A 114 -20.63 -1.17 -14.88
C GLU A 114 -20.05 -0.18 -13.86
N ARG A 115 -20.41 -0.32 -12.57
CA ARG A 115 -19.87 0.52 -11.49
C ARG A 115 -18.37 0.32 -11.29
N LEU A 116 -17.90 -0.93 -11.36
CA LEU A 116 -16.46 -1.22 -11.25
C LEU A 116 -15.66 -0.64 -12.42
N LEU A 117 -16.22 -0.63 -13.62
CA LEU A 117 -15.62 0.03 -14.79
C LEU A 117 -15.53 1.55 -14.57
N ILE A 118 -16.58 2.18 -14.01
CA ILE A 118 -16.54 3.59 -13.64
C ILE A 118 -15.44 3.86 -12.59
N ALA A 119 -15.35 3.06 -11.53
CA ALA A 119 -14.29 3.18 -10.53
C ALA A 119 -12.90 3.09 -11.16
N ARG A 120 -12.68 2.08 -12.02
CA ARG A 120 -11.43 1.89 -12.76
C ARG A 120 -11.06 3.10 -13.61
N ASP A 121 -12.03 3.73 -14.27
CA ASP A 121 -11.78 4.85 -15.18
C ASP A 121 -11.54 6.17 -14.41
N LEU A 122 -12.10 6.32 -13.21
CA LEU A 122 -11.91 7.49 -12.34
C LEU A 122 -10.60 7.46 -11.54
N LEU A 123 -10.15 6.27 -11.13
CA LEU A 123 -8.95 6.09 -10.29
C LEU A 123 -7.67 6.73 -10.86
N PRO A 124 -7.36 6.63 -12.18
CA PRO A 124 -6.19 7.30 -12.76
C PRO A 124 -6.20 8.81 -12.59
N GLY A 125 -7.38 9.46 -12.69
CA GLY A 125 -7.53 10.89 -12.48
C GLY A 125 -7.30 11.27 -11.02
N LEU A 126 -7.72 10.43 -10.07
CA LEU A 126 -7.41 10.66 -8.67
C LEU A 126 -5.91 10.47 -8.38
N ARG A 127 -5.29 9.47 -9.00
CA ARG A 127 -3.84 9.21 -8.87
C ARG A 127 -3.01 10.38 -9.40
N SER A 128 -3.37 10.98 -10.53
CA SER A 128 -2.63 12.13 -11.07
C SER A 128 -2.74 13.37 -10.18
N HIS A 129 -3.82 13.50 -9.41
CA HIS A 129 -3.95 14.58 -8.43
C HIS A 129 -3.03 14.41 -7.22
N ALA A 130 -2.41 13.24 -7.00
CA ALA A 130 -1.42 13.05 -5.92
C ALA A 130 -0.22 14.00 -6.06
N ASP A 131 0.14 14.37 -7.30
CA ASP A 131 1.21 15.32 -7.58
C ASP A 131 0.85 16.76 -7.16
N LEU A 132 -0.41 17.02 -6.82
CA LEU A 132 -0.92 18.31 -6.34
C LEU A 132 -1.06 18.35 -4.81
N LEU A 133 -0.65 17.29 -4.09
CA LEU A 133 -0.75 17.25 -2.65
C LEU A 133 0.15 18.30 -1.98
N THR A 134 -0.39 18.95 -0.96
CA THR A 134 0.31 19.89 -0.07
C THR A 134 0.37 19.32 1.34
N ALA A 135 1.41 19.66 2.09
CA ALA A 135 1.50 19.33 3.51
C ALA A 135 1.97 20.55 4.31
N GLY A 136 1.19 20.95 5.32
CA GLY A 136 1.53 22.04 6.24
C GLY A 136 2.62 21.69 7.27
N GLY A 137 3.09 20.43 7.27
CA GLY A 137 4.16 19.96 8.13
C GLY A 137 4.34 18.45 8.02
N TYR A 138 5.28 17.88 8.80
CA TYR A 138 5.60 16.46 8.73
C TYR A 138 4.43 15.53 9.07
N HIS A 139 3.50 15.97 9.94
CA HIS A 139 2.30 15.18 10.23
C HIS A 139 1.43 15.00 8.98
N GLU A 140 1.10 16.11 8.30
CA GLU A 140 0.34 16.05 7.05
C GLU A 140 1.13 15.38 5.93
N LEU A 141 2.47 15.44 5.96
CA LEU A 141 3.31 14.73 4.99
C LEU A 141 3.16 13.21 5.09
N VAL A 142 2.97 12.65 6.30
CA VAL A 142 2.71 11.21 6.45
C VAL A 142 1.35 10.82 5.86
N SER A 143 0.40 11.76 5.85
CA SER A 143 -0.93 11.56 5.26
C SER A 143 -0.96 11.79 3.74
N ALA A 144 -0.05 12.59 3.21
CA ALA A 144 0.09 12.92 1.78
C ALA A 144 0.68 11.74 0.99
#